data_AF-A0A2A4GM96-F1
#
_entry.id   AF-A0A2A4GM96-F1
#
_cell.length_a   1.000
_cell.length_b   1.000
_cell.length_c   1.000
_cell.angle_alpha   90.00
_cell.angle_beta   90.00
_cell.angle_gamma   90.00
#
_symmetry.space_group_name_H-M   'P 1'
#
loop_
_entity.id
_entity.type
_entity.pdbx_description
1 polymer ?
#
loop_
_entity_poly.entity_id
_entity_poly.type
_entity_poly.pdbx_seq_one_letter_code
_entity_poly.pdbx_strand_id
1 'polypeptide(L)'
;MDTQEKTELQDILDNWYIQQGDVFEQSFSVAALFKDADGAIQSYHIDQFNLEGLVASVDKQGLVRVTGVPKNARQSGTKLVISAKDNKGAMTSTVFSLPDVKEGYQPPVTEPENGFTQALFDDNRVWKMGSLADSDGEIGYAMFLQNGGDYQFCWGGNDEVPDAYKTNISRKTDWSLTNPQSVQQMLVSLDHVTGYVDYEHKRCGSVTLNEGKLQFTLDGADQSVVMERLYHHVDAEGQEQLIMKAFNDELFWLDSSDTPFYQSAQVDSFVYPGVEEYRLMVEQTGVTQSFDGEDPILQYSILMNRFKSNGYYESQSIDYKTQSKDDFFTGGQWRVIQDEFGNELLIQQESSEDQKKRHRYINRKIGDVLVGISWSQDNGGTSLPNYSLSSDNKQVMLDIMDNLPLIQE
;
A
#
# COMPACT_ATOMS: atom_id res chain seq x y z
N MET A 1 51.49 -35.81 -3.43
CA MET A 1 50.02 -35.77 -3.57
C MET A 1 49.61 -36.90 -4.48
N ASP A 2 48.55 -37.62 -4.12
CA ASP A 2 47.99 -38.70 -4.93
C ASP A 2 47.00 -38.13 -5.96
N THR A 3 47.33 -38.25 -7.25
CA THR A 3 46.50 -37.73 -8.35
C THR A 3 45.24 -38.54 -8.59
N GLN A 4 45.25 -39.84 -8.28
CA GLN A 4 44.04 -40.67 -8.42
C GLN A 4 43.05 -40.30 -7.32
N GLU A 5 43.51 -40.25 -6.06
CA GLU A 5 42.69 -39.83 -4.92
C GLU A 5 42.10 -38.44 -5.14
N LYS A 6 42.89 -37.50 -5.69
CA LYS A 6 42.40 -36.15 -6.03
C LYS A 6 41.20 -36.21 -6.99
N THR A 7 41.27 -37.09 -7.99
CA THR A 7 40.22 -37.22 -9.00
C THR A 7 38.97 -37.81 -8.38
N GLU A 8 39.10 -38.87 -7.58
CA GLU A 8 37.99 -39.52 -6.88
C GLU A 8 37.30 -38.55 -5.90
N LEU A 9 38.07 -37.73 -5.19
CA LEU A 9 37.52 -36.69 -4.32
C LEU A 9 36.82 -35.58 -5.10
N GLN A 10 37.34 -35.17 -6.26
CA GLN A 10 36.65 -34.21 -7.12
C GLN A 10 35.30 -34.76 -7.61
N ASP A 11 35.24 -36.05 -7.98
CA ASP A 11 33.98 -36.69 -8.39
C ASP A 11 32.94 -36.69 -7.25
N ILE A 12 33.36 -36.87 -5.99
CA ILE A 12 32.45 -36.75 -4.84
C ILE A 12 31.88 -35.34 -4.74
N LEU A 13 32.74 -34.32 -4.85
CA LEU A 13 32.34 -32.91 -4.73
C LEU A 13 31.43 -32.51 -5.88
N ASP A 14 31.71 -32.94 -7.11
CA ASP A 14 30.90 -32.65 -8.29
C ASP A 14 29.46 -33.17 -8.16
N ASN A 15 29.25 -34.22 -7.36
CA ASN A 15 27.93 -34.81 -7.08
C ASN A 15 27.21 -34.19 -5.88
N TRP A 16 27.77 -33.17 -5.22
CA TRP A 16 27.07 -32.48 -4.15
C TRP A 16 25.87 -31.69 -4.67
N TYR A 17 24.73 -31.87 -4.00
CA TYR A 17 23.55 -31.08 -4.25
C TYR A 17 23.49 -29.94 -3.23
N ILE A 18 23.83 -28.73 -3.69
CA ILE A 18 23.81 -27.51 -2.88
C ILE A 18 22.64 -26.66 -3.37
N GLN A 19 21.71 -26.31 -2.49
CA GLN A 19 20.53 -25.51 -2.82
C GLN A 19 20.45 -24.29 -1.90
N GLN A 20 20.12 -23.12 -2.47
CA GLN A 20 19.91 -21.90 -1.71
C GLN A 20 18.80 -22.11 -0.67
N GLY A 21 19.01 -21.62 0.56
CA GLY A 21 18.01 -21.65 1.63
C GLY A 21 17.87 -23.00 2.36
N ASP A 22 18.37 -24.09 1.79
CA ASP A 22 18.38 -25.40 2.43
C ASP A 22 19.62 -25.60 3.31
N VAL A 23 19.48 -26.36 4.39
CA VAL A 23 20.62 -26.80 5.20
C VAL A 23 21.48 -27.75 4.37
N PHE A 24 22.76 -27.41 4.24
CA PHE A 24 23.76 -28.24 3.61
C PHE A 24 24.75 -28.75 4.68
N GLU A 25 24.95 -30.06 4.72
CA GLU A 25 25.96 -30.72 5.56
C GLU A 25 26.54 -31.91 4.81
N GLN A 26 27.81 -31.81 4.43
CA GLN A 26 28.56 -32.90 3.80
C GLN A 26 29.99 -32.96 4.34
N SER A 27 30.60 -34.13 4.24
CA SER A 27 31.98 -34.35 4.66
C SER A 27 32.71 -35.34 3.76
N PHE A 28 34.02 -35.17 3.63
CA PHE A 28 34.90 -36.06 2.89
C PHE A 28 36.29 -36.06 3.53
N SER A 29 37.09 -37.11 3.31
CA SER A 29 38.43 -37.22 3.89
C SER A 29 39.52 -36.91 2.86
N VAL A 30 40.51 -36.11 3.25
CA VAL A 30 41.74 -35.87 2.48
C VAL A 30 42.95 -36.61 3.05
N ALA A 31 42.74 -37.54 3.98
CA ALA A 31 43.83 -38.23 4.67
C ALA A 31 44.73 -39.05 3.73
N ALA A 32 44.15 -39.64 2.68
CA ALA A 32 44.87 -40.43 1.68
C ALA A 32 45.50 -39.57 0.56
N LEU A 33 45.06 -38.30 0.44
CA LEU A 33 45.43 -37.40 -0.66
C LEU A 33 46.87 -36.89 -0.52
N PHE A 34 47.26 -36.56 0.70
CA PHE A 34 48.59 -36.06 1.03
C PHE A 34 49.44 -37.20 1.59
N LYS A 35 50.59 -37.44 0.95
CA LYS A 35 51.56 -38.46 1.36
C LYS A 35 52.87 -37.76 1.67
N ASP A 36 53.42 -38.08 2.81
CA ASP A 36 54.77 -37.71 3.21
C ASP A 36 55.68 -38.94 3.04
N ALA A 37 56.73 -38.81 2.22
CA ALA A 37 57.62 -39.92 1.89
C ALA A 37 58.65 -40.19 2.99
N ASP A 38 58.94 -39.19 3.83
CA ASP A 38 60.01 -39.23 4.82
C ASP A 38 59.55 -38.83 6.24
N GLY A 39 58.24 -38.92 6.48
CA GLY A 39 57.63 -38.53 7.75
C GLY A 39 56.13 -38.81 7.85
N ALA A 40 55.41 -37.88 8.47
CA ALA A 40 53.98 -37.91 8.67
C ALA A 40 53.38 -36.50 8.52
N ILE A 41 52.13 -36.45 8.06
CA ILE A 41 51.36 -35.20 8.01
C ILE A 41 51.06 -34.72 9.44
N GLN A 42 51.42 -33.46 9.73
CA GLN A 42 51.23 -32.82 11.03
C GLN A 42 49.87 -32.13 11.15
N SER A 43 49.42 -31.44 10.09
CA SER A 43 48.16 -30.70 10.11
C SER A 43 47.57 -30.50 8.71
N TYR A 44 46.26 -30.26 8.67
CA TYR A 44 45.51 -29.85 7.50
C TYR A 44 44.92 -28.45 7.72
N HIS A 45 44.74 -27.69 6.64
CA HIS A 45 44.16 -26.35 6.69
C HIS A 45 43.22 -26.12 5.51
N ILE A 46 42.14 -25.36 5.76
CA ILE A 46 41.34 -24.74 4.70
C ILE A 46 41.96 -23.37 4.43
N ASP A 47 42.61 -23.22 3.27
CA ASP A 47 43.29 -21.98 2.90
C ASP A 47 42.33 -20.98 2.24
N GLN A 48 41.32 -21.49 1.53
CA GLN A 48 40.31 -20.67 0.87
C GLN A 48 38.99 -21.44 0.74
N PHE A 49 37.92 -20.79 1.16
CA PHE A 49 36.55 -21.20 0.89
C PHE A 49 35.66 -19.94 0.96
N ASN A 50 34.91 -19.66 -0.09
CA ASN A 50 34.04 -18.49 -0.14
C ASN A 50 32.72 -18.84 -0.83
N LEU A 51 31.83 -19.46 -0.07
CA LEU A 51 30.43 -19.67 -0.44
C LEU A 51 29.58 -19.08 0.68
N GLU A 52 28.85 -18.00 0.38
CA GLU A 52 28.15 -17.26 1.43
C GLU A 52 27.09 -18.12 2.12
N GLY A 53 27.17 -18.19 3.45
CA GLY A 53 26.26 -18.98 4.28
C GLY A 53 26.73 -20.41 4.56
N LEU A 54 27.80 -20.87 3.91
CA LEU A 54 28.50 -22.10 4.27
C LEU A 54 29.84 -21.80 4.96
N VAL A 55 30.28 -22.76 5.77
CA VAL A 55 31.59 -22.78 6.42
C VAL A 55 32.25 -24.11 6.13
N ALA A 56 33.53 -24.07 5.73
CA ALA A 56 34.37 -25.24 5.58
C ALA A 56 35.38 -25.34 6.73
N SER A 57 35.58 -26.54 7.26
CA SER A 57 36.56 -26.83 8.30
C SER A 57 37.25 -28.17 8.02
N VAL A 58 38.46 -28.35 8.55
CA VAL A 58 39.19 -29.62 8.47
C VAL A 58 39.80 -29.95 9.83
N ASP A 59 39.67 -31.20 10.26
CA ASP A 59 40.24 -31.68 11.51
C ASP A 59 41.68 -32.22 11.33
N LYS A 60 42.28 -32.67 12.44
CA LYS A 60 43.65 -33.19 12.44
C LYS A 60 43.78 -34.54 11.71
N GLN A 61 42.67 -35.24 11.50
CA GLN A 61 42.60 -36.51 10.78
C GLN A 61 42.38 -36.30 9.28
N GLY A 62 42.19 -35.05 8.83
CA GLY A 62 41.93 -34.72 7.44
C GLY A 62 40.47 -34.94 7.04
N LEU A 63 39.54 -35.00 8.00
CA LEU A 63 38.10 -34.97 7.67
C LEU A 63 37.69 -33.51 7.44
N VAL A 64 37.26 -33.23 6.23
CA VAL A 64 36.72 -31.94 5.81
C VAL A 64 35.21 -31.95 6.02
N ARG A 65 34.67 -30.89 6.62
CA ARG A 65 33.23 -30.68 6.79
C ARG A 65 32.83 -29.35 6.18
N VAL A 66 31.78 -29.36 5.37
CA VAL A 66 31.16 -28.16 4.80
C VAL A 66 29.71 -28.11 5.27
N THR A 67 29.38 -27.07 6.03
CA THR A 67 28.09 -26.95 6.71
C THR A 67 27.53 -25.54 6.63
N GLY A 68 26.20 -25.40 6.58
CA GLY A 68 25.51 -24.12 6.71
C GLY A 68 24.25 -24.04 5.86
N VAL A 69 23.84 -22.81 5.53
CA VAL A 69 22.69 -22.52 4.66
C VAL A 69 23.15 -21.57 3.55
N PRO A 70 23.30 -22.01 2.30
CA PRO A 70 23.73 -21.16 1.19
C PRO A 70 22.74 -20.01 0.98
N LYS A 71 23.23 -18.77 0.86
CA LYS A 71 22.35 -17.60 0.78
C LYS A 71 21.94 -17.19 -0.64
N ASN A 72 22.76 -17.46 -1.64
CA ASN A 72 22.52 -17.01 -3.02
C ASN A 72 22.59 -18.20 -3.99
N ALA A 73 21.63 -18.28 -4.91
CA ALA A 73 21.68 -19.24 -6.02
C ALA A 73 22.73 -18.85 -7.06
N ARG A 74 23.02 -19.79 -7.99
CA ARG A 74 23.84 -19.59 -9.21
C ARG A 74 25.26 -19.08 -8.94
N GLN A 75 25.78 -19.33 -7.74
CA GLN A 75 27.20 -19.12 -7.43
C GLN A 75 28.01 -20.24 -8.08
N SER A 76 28.57 -19.95 -9.27
CA SER A 76 29.42 -20.88 -10.02
C SER A 76 30.91 -20.65 -9.77
N GLY A 77 31.72 -21.72 -9.85
CA GLY A 77 33.18 -21.61 -9.80
C GLY A 77 33.77 -21.40 -8.41
N THR A 78 33.01 -21.69 -7.36
CA THR A 78 33.48 -21.66 -5.98
C THR A 78 34.58 -22.71 -5.78
N LYS A 79 35.68 -22.28 -5.14
CA LYS A 79 36.86 -23.11 -4.90
C LYS A 79 37.02 -23.42 -3.41
N LEU A 80 37.40 -24.65 -3.13
CA LEU A 80 37.86 -25.11 -1.83
C LEU A 80 39.36 -25.44 -1.93
N VAL A 81 40.20 -24.65 -1.27
CA VAL A 81 41.65 -24.86 -1.24
C VAL A 81 42.03 -25.46 0.10
N ILE A 82 42.70 -26.61 0.04
CA ILE A 82 43.12 -27.37 1.21
C ILE A 82 44.62 -27.58 1.13
N SER A 83 45.32 -27.34 2.24
CA SER A 83 46.73 -27.68 2.39
C SER A 83 46.95 -28.71 3.49
N ALA A 84 48.06 -29.43 3.34
CA ALA A 84 48.64 -30.26 4.38
C ALA A 84 50.07 -29.81 4.65
N LYS A 85 50.45 -29.82 5.93
CA LYS A 85 51.79 -29.51 6.40
C LYS A 85 52.39 -30.76 7.05
N ASP A 86 53.61 -31.11 6.67
CA ASP A 86 54.35 -32.24 7.24
C ASP A 86 55.04 -31.88 8.57
N ASN A 87 55.64 -32.89 9.21
CA ASN A 87 56.38 -32.73 10.47
C ASN A 87 57.73 -31.99 10.35
N LYS A 88 58.19 -31.69 9.13
CA LYS A 88 59.41 -30.90 8.84
C LYS A 88 59.11 -29.50 8.34
N GLY A 89 57.83 -29.16 8.21
CA GLY A 89 57.33 -27.85 7.83
C GLY A 89 57.08 -27.65 6.34
N ALA A 90 57.26 -28.65 5.48
CA ALA A 90 56.87 -28.53 4.07
C ALA A 90 55.33 -28.52 3.96
N MET A 91 54.82 -27.74 3.01
CA MET A 91 53.39 -27.55 2.81
C MET A 91 53.05 -27.79 1.34
N THR A 92 51.95 -28.50 1.10
CA THR A 92 51.40 -28.72 -0.25
C THR A 92 49.91 -28.42 -0.20
N SER A 93 49.41 -27.74 -1.23
CA SER A 93 47.98 -27.42 -1.37
C SER A 93 47.39 -28.02 -2.64
N THR A 94 46.07 -28.17 -2.61
CA THR A 94 45.27 -28.55 -3.77
C THR A 94 43.98 -27.74 -3.78
N VAL A 95 43.38 -27.64 -4.96
CA VAL A 95 42.13 -26.94 -5.20
C VAL A 95 41.10 -27.95 -5.66
N PHE A 96 39.91 -27.86 -5.07
CA PHE A 96 38.69 -28.50 -5.55
C PHE A 96 37.69 -27.45 -6.02
N SER A 97 36.94 -27.79 -7.06
CA SER A 97 35.76 -27.02 -7.47
C SER A 97 34.53 -27.57 -6.79
N LEU A 98 33.57 -26.70 -6.48
CA LEU A 98 32.24 -27.08 -6.02
C LEU A 98 31.22 -26.93 -7.15
N PRO A 99 30.14 -27.72 -7.13
CA PRO A 99 29.04 -27.56 -8.07
C PRO A 99 28.27 -26.26 -7.79
N ASP A 100 27.49 -25.83 -8.79
CA ASP A 100 26.68 -24.63 -8.69
C ASP A 100 25.60 -24.76 -7.60
N VAL A 101 25.39 -23.69 -6.84
CA VAL A 101 24.25 -23.58 -5.92
C VAL A 101 22.95 -23.50 -6.73
N LYS A 102 22.10 -24.52 -6.61
CA LYS A 102 20.78 -24.56 -7.23
C LYS A 102 19.86 -23.53 -6.58
N GLU A 103 18.95 -23.02 -7.40
CA GLU A 103 17.91 -22.11 -6.94
C GLU A 103 17.01 -22.83 -5.95
N GLY A 104 16.88 -22.24 -4.76
CA GLY A 104 15.96 -22.74 -3.74
C GLY A 104 14.53 -22.39 -4.10
N TYR A 105 13.57 -23.10 -3.49
CA TYR A 105 12.19 -22.66 -3.53
C TYR A 105 12.08 -21.33 -2.77
N GLN A 106 12.04 -20.21 -3.50
CA GLN A 106 11.41 -19.01 -2.97
C GLN A 106 9.91 -19.25 -3.07
N PRO A 107 9.15 -19.30 -1.96
CA PRO A 107 7.72 -19.18 -2.07
C PRO A 107 7.44 -17.91 -2.90
N PRO A 108 6.48 -17.92 -3.82
CA PRO A 108 6.07 -16.68 -4.47
C PRO A 108 5.85 -15.67 -3.36
N VAL A 109 6.42 -14.47 -3.51
CA VAL A 109 6.09 -13.36 -2.64
C VAL A 109 4.58 -13.31 -2.67
N THR A 110 3.93 -13.68 -1.56
CA THR A 110 2.49 -13.56 -1.44
C THR A 110 2.23 -12.08 -1.66
N GLU A 111 1.65 -11.75 -2.82
CA GLU A 111 1.15 -10.40 -3.04
C GLU A 111 0.31 -10.07 -1.81
N PRO A 112 0.50 -8.90 -1.18
CA PRO A 112 -0.38 -8.52 -0.09
C PRO A 112 -1.79 -8.62 -0.64
N GLU A 113 -2.69 -9.29 0.08
CA GLU A 113 -4.07 -9.55 -0.36
C GLU A 113 -4.76 -8.25 -0.85
N ASN A 114 -4.33 -7.10 -0.32
CA ASN A 114 -4.78 -5.75 -0.67
C ASN A 114 -3.69 -4.84 -1.29
N GLY A 115 -2.57 -5.34 -1.82
CA GLY A 115 -1.52 -4.52 -2.44
C GLY A 115 -1.75 -4.18 -3.92
N PHE A 116 -1.18 -3.07 -4.39
CA PHE A 116 -1.15 -2.74 -5.82
C PHE A 116 -0.39 -3.80 -6.63
N THR A 117 -0.80 -4.01 -7.88
CA THR A 117 -0.14 -4.93 -8.82
C THR A 117 0.20 -4.20 -10.12
N GLN A 118 1.00 -4.83 -10.97
CA GLN A 118 1.35 -4.27 -12.28
C GLN A 118 0.13 -4.13 -13.20
N ALA A 119 -0.92 -4.91 -12.98
CA ALA A 119 -2.14 -4.89 -13.78
C ALA A 119 -2.82 -3.51 -13.83
N LEU A 120 -2.59 -2.68 -12.81
CA LEU A 120 -3.10 -1.31 -12.74
C LEU A 120 -2.60 -0.42 -13.89
N PHE A 121 -1.47 -0.77 -14.51
CA PHE A 121 -0.81 0.01 -15.57
C PHE A 121 -1.05 -0.56 -16.98
N ASP A 122 -1.79 -1.67 -17.13
CA ASP A 122 -1.83 -2.44 -18.37
C ASP A 122 -2.73 -1.84 -19.46
N ASP A 123 -3.70 -1.00 -19.10
CA ASP A 123 -4.76 -0.58 -20.01
C ASP A 123 -4.88 0.95 -20.19
N ASN A 124 -4.00 1.73 -19.57
CA ASN A 124 -4.03 3.20 -19.57
C ASN A 124 -5.44 3.74 -19.31
N ARG A 125 -6.21 3.09 -18.42
CA ARG A 125 -7.58 3.48 -18.11
C ARG A 125 -7.63 4.84 -17.41
N VAL A 126 -8.70 5.58 -17.68
CA VAL A 126 -9.01 6.81 -16.96
C VAL A 126 -9.75 6.46 -15.68
N TRP A 127 -9.26 7.02 -14.58
CA TRP A 127 -9.83 6.92 -13.26
C TRP A 127 -10.45 8.25 -12.87
N LYS A 128 -11.45 8.19 -12.00
CA LYS A 128 -11.94 9.33 -11.23
C LYS A 128 -11.35 9.20 -9.83
N MET A 129 -10.87 10.31 -9.28
CA MET A 129 -10.20 10.34 -7.99
C MET A 129 -10.69 11.52 -7.16
N GLY A 130 -10.75 11.35 -5.84
CA GLY A 130 -10.99 12.45 -4.93
C GLY A 130 -10.30 12.29 -3.59
N SER A 131 -9.83 13.41 -3.05
CA SER A 131 -9.19 13.52 -1.74
C SER A 131 -10.23 13.61 -0.62
N LEU A 132 -9.91 13.00 0.53
CA LEU A 132 -10.67 13.13 1.77
C LEU A 132 -10.03 14.11 2.76
N ALA A 133 -8.97 14.83 2.42
CA ALA A 133 -8.38 15.80 3.32
C ALA A 133 -9.37 16.92 3.67
N ASP A 134 -9.39 17.32 4.95
CA ASP A 134 -10.25 18.42 5.38
C ASP A 134 -9.86 19.70 4.64
N SER A 135 -10.85 20.27 3.95
CA SER A 135 -10.69 21.50 3.16
C SER A 135 -9.70 21.42 1.99
N ASP A 136 -9.33 20.21 1.60
CA ASP A 136 -8.55 19.90 0.40
C ASP A 136 -9.22 18.80 -0.42
N GLY A 137 -10.53 18.92 -0.63
CA GLY A 137 -11.39 18.00 -1.36
C GLY A 137 -11.20 18.12 -2.86
N GLU A 138 -9.95 18.04 -3.32
CA GLU A 138 -9.63 17.97 -4.73
C GLU A 138 -10.27 16.72 -5.35
N ILE A 139 -10.82 16.88 -6.54
CA ILE A 139 -11.48 15.83 -7.29
C ILE A 139 -11.15 16.00 -8.76
N GLY A 140 -10.82 14.92 -9.46
CA GLY A 140 -10.41 15.00 -10.85
C GLY A 140 -10.23 13.67 -11.52
N TYR A 141 -9.78 13.73 -12.75
CA TYR A 141 -9.35 12.56 -13.51
C TYR A 141 -7.93 12.16 -13.09
N ALA A 142 -7.66 10.86 -13.08
CA ALA A 142 -6.36 10.28 -12.80
C ALA A 142 -6.07 9.12 -13.77
N MET A 143 -4.81 8.75 -13.91
CA MET A 143 -4.37 7.63 -14.75
C MET A 143 -3.14 6.97 -14.17
N PHE A 144 -3.13 5.64 -14.22
CA PHE A 144 -1.91 4.84 -14.11
C PHE A 144 -1.45 4.51 -15.53
N LEU A 145 -0.22 4.90 -15.85
CA LEU A 145 0.31 4.84 -17.22
C LEU A 145 1.58 4.02 -17.27
N GLN A 146 1.79 3.36 -18.41
CA GLN A 146 3.10 2.85 -18.80
C GLN A 146 3.66 3.69 -19.95
N ASN A 147 4.82 4.32 -19.73
CA ASN A 147 5.49 5.16 -20.73
C ASN A 147 6.94 4.70 -20.91
N GLY A 148 7.27 4.18 -22.09
CA GLY A 148 8.64 3.74 -22.40
C GLY A 148 9.17 2.57 -21.55
N GLY A 149 8.28 1.83 -20.87
CA GLY A 149 8.63 0.77 -19.93
C GLY A 149 8.62 1.19 -18.46
N ASP A 150 8.54 2.50 -18.19
CA ASP A 150 8.43 3.05 -16.85
C ASP A 150 6.95 3.26 -16.47
N TYR A 151 6.64 3.09 -15.18
CA TYR A 151 5.31 3.36 -14.65
C TYR A 151 5.18 4.80 -14.18
N GLN A 152 4.01 5.40 -14.43
CA GLN A 152 3.69 6.75 -14.01
C GLN A 152 2.28 6.79 -13.40
N PHE A 153 2.09 7.71 -12.47
CA PHE A 153 0.77 8.11 -12.00
C PHE A 153 0.56 9.58 -12.35
N CYS A 154 -0.59 9.87 -12.93
CA CYS A 154 -0.97 11.21 -13.37
C CYS A 154 -2.33 11.58 -12.79
N TRP A 155 -2.50 12.83 -12.42
CA TRP A 155 -3.79 13.32 -11.92
C TRP A 155 -4.01 14.79 -12.27
N GLY A 156 -5.21 15.14 -12.69
CA GLY A 156 -5.53 16.48 -13.21
C GLY A 156 -4.54 16.98 -14.27
N GLY A 157 -4.45 18.29 -14.38
CA GLY A 157 -3.46 19.04 -15.15
C GLY A 157 -2.37 19.68 -14.28
N ASN A 158 -1.28 20.06 -14.94
CA ASN A 158 -0.22 20.84 -14.33
C ASN A 158 -0.65 22.30 -14.11
N ASP A 159 0.00 22.99 -13.17
CA ASP A 159 -0.43 24.33 -12.76
C ASP A 159 -0.02 25.43 -13.76
N GLU A 160 0.56 25.05 -14.91
CA GLU A 160 1.05 25.98 -15.94
C GLU A 160 -0.06 26.42 -16.92
N VAL A 161 -1.17 25.67 -16.98
CA VAL A 161 -2.32 25.95 -17.84
C VAL A 161 -3.63 25.84 -17.05
N PRO A 162 -4.73 26.48 -17.48
CA PRO A 162 -6.03 26.29 -16.85
C PRO A 162 -6.43 24.81 -16.84
N ASP A 163 -6.53 24.24 -15.65
CA ASP A 163 -6.83 22.83 -15.46
C ASP A 163 -8.35 22.61 -15.50
N ALA A 164 -8.82 21.94 -16.55
CA ALA A 164 -10.22 21.53 -16.68
C ALA A 164 -10.48 20.13 -16.11
N TYR A 165 -9.45 19.37 -15.76
CA TYR A 165 -9.54 17.95 -15.40
C TYR A 165 -9.57 17.71 -13.89
N LYS A 166 -9.50 18.77 -13.08
CA LYS A 166 -9.75 18.72 -11.63
C LYS A 166 -10.51 19.95 -11.16
N THR A 167 -11.14 19.83 -10.01
CA THR A 167 -11.72 20.94 -9.22
C THR A 167 -11.55 20.64 -7.73
N ASN A 168 -12.02 21.52 -6.86
CA ASN A 168 -11.96 21.34 -5.42
C ASN A 168 -13.32 21.66 -4.78
N ILE A 169 -13.92 20.68 -4.11
CA ILE A 169 -15.26 20.81 -3.52
C ILE A 169 -15.25 21.48 -2.15
N SER A 170 -14.10 21.74 -1.55
CA SER A 170 -13.96 22.19 -0.16
C SER A 170 -12.95 23.32 0.06
N ARG A 171 -12.61 24.06 -1.00
CA ARG A 171 -11.61 25.13 -0.96
C ARG A 171 -12.00 26.26 0.01
N LYS A 172 -11.21 26.46 1.08
CA LYS A 172 -11.47 27.48 2.14
C LYS A 172 -11.72 28.91 1.66
N THR A 173 -11.14 29.28 0.51
CA THR A 173 -11.25 30.64 -0.03
C THR A 173 -12.51 30.86 -0.87
N ASP A 174 -13.27 29.81 -1.18
CA ASP A 174 -14.46 29.90 -2.03
C ASP A 174 -15.74 29.69 -1.21
N TRP A 175 -16.33 30.79 -0.75
CA TRP A 175 -17.57 30.78 0.02
C TRP A 175 -18.79 30.31 -0.78
N SER A 176 -18.72 30.28 -2.12
CA SER A 176 -19.83 29.78 -2.94
C SER A 176 -20.07 28.28 -2.74
N LEU A 177 -19.06 27.55 -2.24
CA LEU A 177 -19.10 26.12 -1.94
C LEU A 177 -19.96 25.77 -0.73
N THR A 178 -20.31 26.76 0.11
CA THR A 178 -21.30 26.58 1.19
C THR A 178 -22.73 26.39 0.64
N ASN A 179 -22.95 26.69 -0.65
CA ASN A 179 -24.18 26.32 -1.35
C ASN A 179 -23.99 24.94 -2.02
N PRO A 180 -24.75 23.90 -1.61
CA PRO A 180 -24.62 22.56 -2.19
C PRO A 180 -24.93 22.49 -3.69
N GLN A 181 -25.71 23.42 -4.24
CA GLN A 181 -25.96 23.49 -5.68
C GLN A 181 -24.69 23.83 -6.47
N SER A 182 -23.82 24.69 -5.91
CA SER A 182 -22.55 25.05 -6.54
C SER A 182 -21.65 23.82 -6.71
N VAL A 183 -21.60 22.97 -5.68
CA VAL A 183 -20.82 21.72 -5.70
C VAL A 183 -21.33 20.79 -6.79
N GLN A 184 -22.64 20.56 -6.85
CA GLN A 184 -23.24 19.69 -7.86
C GLN A 184 -22.99 20.23 -9.29
N GLN A 185 -23.11 21.54 -9.51
CA GLN A 185 -22.82 22.17 -10.80
C GLN A 185 -21.35 22.02 -11.21
N MET A 186 -20.41 22.09 -10.26
CA MET A 186 -18.99 21.84 -10.54
C MET A 186 -18.75 20.39 -10.96
N LEU A 187 -19.35 19.42 -10.26
CA LEU A 187 -19.21 18.00 -10.62
C LEU A 187 -19.80 17.72 -12.00
N VAL A 188 -20.98 18.29 -12.30
CA VAL A 188 -21.59 18.23 -13.64
C VAL A 188 -20.65 18.85 -14.68
N SER A 189 -19.99 19.97 -14.37
CA SER A 189 -19.05 20.61 -15.31
C SER A 189 -17.85 19.72 -15.59
N LEU A 190 -17.31 19.03 -14.57
CA LEU A 190 -16.19 18.11 -14.70
C LEU A 190 -16.55 16.89 -15.58
N ASP A 191 -17.80 16.40 -15.51
CA ASP A 191 -18.31 15.31 -16.36
C ASP A 191 -18.42 15.68 -17.85
N HIS A 192 -18.43 16.97 -18.21
CA HIS A 192 -18.43 17.42 -19.61
C HIS A 192 -17.03 17.50 -20.22
N VAL A 193 -15.99 17.33 -19.40
CA VAL A 193 -14.60 17.39 -19.86
C VAL A 193 -14.21 16.03 -20.44
N THR A 194 -13.61 16.03 -21.63
CA THR A 194 -13.24 14.82 -22.38
C THR A 194 -11.81 14.89 -22.86
N GLY A 195 -11.22 13.76 -23.24
CA GLY A 195 -9.87 13.73 -23.83
C GLY A 195 -8.72 13.70 -22.82
N TYR A 196 -8.97 13.28 -21.57
CA TYR A 196 -7.91 13.24 -20.56
C TYR A 196 -6.74 12.35 -20.98
N VAL A 197 -6.98 11.21 -21.63
CA VAL A 197 -5.96 10.27 -22.14
C VAL A 197 -4.89 10.97 -22.97
N ASP A 198 -5.28 11.87 -23.87
CA ASP A 198 -4.39 12.53 -24.83
C ASP A 198 -3.89 13.90 -24.34
N TYR A 199 -4.31 14.35 -23.15
CA TYR A 199 -3.92 15.64 -22.62
C TYR A 199 -2.41 15.73 -22.31
N GLU A 200 -1.70 16.63 -22.98
CA GLU A 200 -0.23 16.72 -22.87
C GLU A 200 0.26 17.34 -21.55
N HIS A 201 -0.58 18.12 -20.87
CA HIS A 201 -0.23 18.82 -19.63
C HIS A 201 -0.74 18.11 -18.38
N LYS A 202 -0.83 16.78 -18.39
CA LYS A 202 -1.11 16.01 -17.16
C LYS A 202 -0.05 16.29 -16.11
N ARG A 203 -0.45 16.39 -14.84
CA ARG A 203 0.51 16.41 -13.73
C ARG A 203 0.87 14.97 -13.37
N CYS A 204 2.06 14.55 -13.82
CA CYS A 204 2.54 13.18 -13.68
C CYS A 204 3.75 13.08 -12.73
N GLY A 205 4.00 11.86 -12.29
CA GLY A 205 5.22 11.48 -11.60
C GLY A 205 5.55 10.02 -11.83
N SER A 206 6.83 9.68 -11.70
CA SER A 206 7.32 8.31 -11.79
C SER A 206 6.82 7.45 -10.63
N VAL A 207 6.57 6.17 -10.89
CA VAL A 207 6.11 5.19 -9.90
C VAL A 207 7.01 3.96 -9.93
N THR A 208 7.38 3.47 -8.75
CA THR A 208 7.95 2.14 -8.59
C THR A 208 7.05 1.29 -7.69
N LEU A 209 6.79 0.05 -8.08
CA LEU A 209 6.00 -0.91 -7.32
C LEU A 209 6.94 -1.77 -6.47
N ASN A 210 6.75 -1.76 -5.15
CA ASN A 210 7.51 -2.58 -4.21
C ASN A 210 6.58 -3.17 -3.15
N GLU A 211 6.55 -4.50 -3.02
CA GLU A 211 5.74 -5.22 -2.02
C GLU A 211 4.27 -4.75 -1.95
N GLY A 212 3.66 -4.46 -3.11
CA GLY A 212 2.27 -4.00 -3.19
C GLY A 212 2.03 -2.53 -2.81
N LYS A 213 3.08 -1.74 -2.60
CA LYS A 213 3.03 -0.28 -2.40
C LYS A 213 3.60 0.44 -3.61
N LEU A 214 3.07 1.62 -3.91
CA LEU A 214 3.60 2.47 -4.97
C LEU A 214 4.47 3.58 -4.35
N GLN A 215 5.73 3.63 -4.73
CA GLN A 215 6.59 4.79 -4.44
C GLN A 215 6.46 5.76 -5.62
N PHE A 216 5.75 6.86 -5.39
CA PHE A 216 5.48 7.90 -6.36
C PHE A 216 6.41 9.11 -6.15
N THR A 217 7.01 9.60 -7.23
CA THR A 217 7.82 10.82 -7.23
C THR A 217 7.28 11.75 -8.30
N LEU A 218 6.66 12.86 -7.88
CA LEU A 218 6.15 13.88 -8.79
C LEU A 218 7.28 14.46 -9.66
N ASP A 219 6.99 14.76 -10.93
CA ASP A 219 7.98 15.35 -11.83
C ASP A 219 8.54 16.66 -11.26
N GLY A 220 9.86 16.73 -11.09
CA GLY A 220 10.56 17.87 -10.50
C GLY A 220 10.59 17.92 -8.98
N ALA A 221 10.05 16.92 -8.27
CA ALA A 221 10.16 16.79 -6.82
C ALA A 221 11.41 15.98 -6.40
N ASP A 222 12.02 16.39 -5.29
CA ASP A 222 13.18 15.70 -4.69
C ASP A 222 12.79 14.56 -3.73
N GLN A 223 11.50 14.45 -3.40
CA GLN A 223 10.98 13.49 -2.43
C GLN A 223 9.89 12.63 -3.06
N SER A 224 9.85 11.38 -2.60
CA SER A 224 8.89 10.39 -3.03
C SER A 224 7.88 10.11 -1.93
N VAL A 225 6.63 9.91 -2.32
CA VAL A 225 5.49 9.57 -1.45
C VAL A 225 5.16 8.10 -1.62
N VAL A 226 4.84 7.42 -0.52
CA VAL A 226 4.36 6.03 -0.56
C VAL A 226 2.85 6.06 -0.62
N MET A 227 2.29 5.35 -1.60
CA MET A 227 0.86 5.10 -1.72
C MET A 227 0.57 3.67 -1.32
N GLU A 228 -0.46 3.49 -0.49
CA GLU A 228 -0.89 2.18 0.00
C GLU A 228 -2.37 2.00 -0.26
N ARG A 229 -2.75 0.86 -0.85
CA ARG A 229 -4.16 0.51 -1.06
C ARG A 229 -4.72 -0.08 0.23
N LEU A 230 -5.79 0.53 0.74
CA LEU A 230 -6.46 0.13 1.97
C LEU A 230 -7.70 -0.73 1.72
N TYR A 231 -8.36 -0.51 0.57
CA TYR A 231 -9.52 -1.28 0.16
C TYR A 231 -9.56 -1.41 -1.37
N HIS A 232 -10.05 -2.53 -1.86
CA HIS A 232 -10.18 -2.83 -3.28
C HIS A 232 -11.51 -3.54 -3.55
N HIS A 233 -12.20 -3.10 -4.59
CA HIS A 233 -13.37 -3.76 -5.13
C HIS A 233 -13.29 -3.80 -6.66
N VAL A 234 -13.78 -4.89 -7.24
CA VAL A 234 -14.01 -5.01 -8.68
C VAL A 234 -15.51 -5.18 -8.86
N ASP A 235 -16.13 -4.28 -9.62
CA ASP A 235 -17.57 -4.31 -9.86
C ASP A 235 -17.98 -5.44 -10.84
N ALA A 236 -19.28 -5.55 -11.11
CA ALA A 236 -19.82 -6.60 -11.98
C ALA A 236 -19.35 -6.48 -13.45
N GLU A 237 -18.92 -5.28 -13.84
CA GLU A 237 -18.42 -4.92 -15.17
C GLU A 237 -16.89 -5.04 -15.27
N GLY A 238 -16.20 -5.44 -14.19
CA GLY A 238 -14.75 -5.58 -14.15
C GLY A 238 -14.01 -4.24 -13.96
N GLN A 239 -14.70 -3.20 -13.50
CA GLN A 239 -14.10 -1.92 -13.16
C GLN A 239 -13.54 -1.99 -11.74
N GLU A 240 -12.30 -1.56 -11.59
CA GLU A 240 -11.62 -1.49 -10.31
C GLU A 240 -11.98 -0.20 -9.56
N GLN A 241 -12.06 -0.31 -8.25
CA GLN A 241 -12.40 0.77 -7.32
C GLN A 241 -11.56 0.61 -6.05
N LEU A 242 -10.99 1.71 -5.57
CA LEU A 242 -9.93 1.70 -4.55
C LEU A 242 -10.22 2.73 -3.47
N ILE A 243 -9.88 2.39 -2.23
CA ILE A 243 -9.49 3.38 -1.21
C ILE A 243 -8.00 3.23 -1.01
N MET A 244 -7.27 4.35 -1.07
CA MET A 244 -5.83 4.38 -0.83
C MET A 244 -5.47 5.48 0.16
N LYS A 245 -4.29 5.36 0.76
CA LYS A 245 -3.65 6.46 1.46
C LYS A 245 -2.37 6.88 0.76
N ALA A 246 -2.09 8.18 0.80
CA ALA A 246 -0.87 8.80 0.30
C ALA A 246 -0.61 10.10 1.10
N PHE A 247 0.45 10.85 0.79
CA PHE A 247 0.68 12.22 1.29
C PHE A 247 0.34 12.44 2.78
N ASN A 248 1.19 11.97 3.69
CA ASN A 248 0.96 12.07 5.15
C ASN A 248 -0.35 11.42 5.64
N ASP A 249 -0.60 10.20 5.17
CA ASP A 249 -1.78 9.37 5.50
C ASP A 249 -3.14 9.97 5.07
N GLU A 250 -3.14 10.91 4.13
CA GLU A 250 -4.34 11.39 3.46
C GLU A 250 -5.02 10.28 2.66
N LEU A 251 -6.33 10.18 2.82
CA LEU A 251 -7.17 9.21 2.14
C LEU A 251 -7.62 9.72 0.77
N PHE A 252 -7.64 8.82 -0.20
CA PHE A 252 -8.18 9.05 -1.52
C PHE A 252 -9.09 7.89 -1.94
N TRP A 253 -10.14 8.21 -2.67
CA TRP A 253 -10.93 7.22 -3.41
C TRP A 253 -10.58 7.27 -4.89
N LEU A 254 -10.60 6.12 -5.55
CA LEU A 254 -10.45 5.99 -7.00
C LEU A 254 -11.51 5.06 -7.55
N ASP A 255 -12.08 5.42 -8.70
CA ASP A 255 -13.13 4.67 -9.37
C ASP A 255 -12.86 4.69 -10.88
N SER A 256 -12.65 3.52 -11.46
CA SER A 256 -12.39 3.38 -12.88
C SER A 256 -13.65 3.23 -13.74
N SER A 257 -14.83 3.16 -13.10
CA SER A 257 -16.10 3.04 -13.82
C SER A 257 -16.46 4.32 -14.58
N ASP A 258 -17.42 4.19 -15.50
CA ASP A 258 -18.00 5.31 -16.24
C ASP A 258 -18.97 6.16 -15.39
N THR A 259 -19.13 5.88 -14.09
CA THR A 259 -20.07 6.61 -13.22
C THR A 259 -19.74 8.11 -13.19
N PRO A 260 -20.64 9.04 -13.58
CA PRO A 260 -20.39 10.47 -13.59
C PRO A 260 -20.07 11.03 -12.20
N PHE A 261 -19.19 12.04 -12.09
CA PHE A 261 -18.83 12.72 -10.84
C PHE A 261 -20.04 13.22 -10.05
N TYR A 262 -21.05 13.77 -10.72
CA TYR A 262 -22.24 14.32 -10.03
C TYR A 262 -23.21 13.24 -9.51
N GLN A 263 -23.14 12.02 -10.05
CA GLN A 263 -24.12 10.99 -9.73
C GLN A 263 -24.00 10.60 -8.25
N SER A 264 -25.15 10.49 -7.58
CA SER A 264 -25.23 9.94 -6.22
C SER A 264 -25.96 8.59 -6.21
N ALA A 265 -25.52 7.68 -5.34
CA ALA A 265 -26.24 6.45 -5.05
C ALA A 265 -27.51 6.72 -4.24
N GLN A 266 -28.49 5.82 -4.35
CA GLN A 266 -29.73 5.90 -3.57
C GLN A 266 -29.44 5.68 -2.08
N VAL A 267 -30.02 6.51 -1.22
CA VAL A 267 -29.81 6.50 0.22
C VAL A 267 -30.39 5.24 0.85
N ASP A 268 -31.56 4.79 0.40
CA ASP A 268 -32.26 3.62 0.97
C ASP A 268 -31.51 2.29 0.82
N SER A 269 -30.59 2.21 -0.15
CA SER A 269 -29.73 1.05 -0.36
C SER A 269 -28.65 0.86 0.72
N PHE A 270 -28.46 1.85 1.61
CA PHE A 270 -27.43 1.82 2.68
C PHE A 270 -27.91 2.38 4.02
N VAL A 271 -28.85 3.32 3.99
CA VAL A 271 -29.39 3.97 5.17
C VAL A 271 -30.87 3.64 5.25
N TYR A 272 -31.17 2.60 6.04
CA TYR A 272 -32.52 2.11 6.24
C TYR A 272 -32.76 1.76 7.72
N PRO A 273 -34.03 1.71 8.16
CA PRO A 273 -34.35 1.33 9.52
C PRO A 273 -33.74 -0.02 9.93
N GLY A 274 -32.96 -0.01 11.02
CA GLY A 274 -32.29 -1.18 11.58
C GLY A 274 -30.82 -1.34 11.17
N VAL A 275 -30.31 -0.53 10.23
CA VAL A 275 -28.89 -0.57 9.86
C VAL A 275 -28.02 0.07 10.93
N GLU A 276 -26.85 -0.54 11.16
CA GLU A 276 -25.73 0.09 11.86
C GLU A 276 -24.72 0.54 10.80
N GLU A 277 -24.51 1.84 10.67
CA GLU A 277 -23.51 2.41 9.77
C GLU A 277 -22.30 2.86 10.58
N TYR A 278 -21.12 2.54 10.11
CA TYR A 278 -19.83 2.95 10.65
C TYR A 278 -19.25 4.03 9.75
N ARG A 279 -19.11 5.24 10.26
CA ARG A 279 -18.68 6.43 9.52
C ARG A 279 -17.33 6.92 10.03
N LEU A 280 -16.37 7.01 9.13
CA LEU A 280 -15.07 7.61 9.38
C LEU A 280 -15.18 9.13 9.23
N MET A 281 -14.68 9.84 10.23
CA MET A 281 -14.52 11.29 10.21
C MET A 281 -13.04 11.63 10.20
N VAL A 282 -12.71 12.68 9.46
CA VAL A 282 -11.36 13.26 9.41
C VAL A 282 -11.39 14.59 10.16
N GLU A 283 -10.42 14.78 11.02
CA GLU A 283 -10.21 16.01 11.76
C GLU A 283 -8.78 16.50 11.50
N GLN A 284 -8.66 17.79 11.20
CA GLN A 284 -7.36 18.45 11.13
C GLN A 284 -6.97 18.87 12.56
N THR A 285 -5.93 18.26 13.13
CA THR A 285 -5.39 18.69 14.44
C THR A 285 -4.09 19.44 14.26
N GLY A 286 -4.05 20.70 14.70
CA GLY A 286 -2.86 21.55 14.57
C GLY A 286 -3.26 23.00 14.31
N VAL A 287 -2.40 23.94 14.69
CA VAL A 287 -2.66 25.37 14.49
C VAL A 287 -2.74 25.64 13.00
N THR A 288 -3.91 26.12 12.55
CA THR A 288 -4.11 26.74 11.24
C THR A 288 -3.20 27.96 11.08
N GLN A 289 -1.94 27.77 10.73
CA GLN A 289 -1.10 28.75 10.03
C GLN A 289 -0.01 28.02 9.24
N SER A 290 -0.33 27.43 8.09
CA SER A 290 0.66 27.32 7.02
C SER A 290 0.69 28.64 6.23
N PHE A 291 1.03 29.73 6.93
CA PHE A 291 1.85 30.76 6.29
C PHE A 291 3.30 30.25 6.09
N ASP A 292 3.62 29.08 6.66
CA ASP A 292 4.96 28.48 6.69
C ASP A 292 5.08 27.14 5.93
N GLY A 293 4.06 26.70 5.17
CA GLY A 293 4.20 25.59 4.22
C GLY A 293 4.31 24.18 4.78
N GLU A 294 3.80 23.91 5.99
CA GLU A 294 3.62 22.53 6.48
C GLU A 294 2.20 22.00 6.18
N ASP A 295 2.12 20.74 5.74
CA ASP A 295 0.88 20.02 5.43
C ASP A 295 0.03 19.78 6.70
N PRO A 296 -1.30 19.75 6.60
CA PRO A 296 -2.18 19.48 7.73
C PRO A 296 -1.91 18.08 8.33
N ILE A 297 -1.77 18.00 9.66
CA ILE A 297 -1.81 16.71 10.35
C ILE A 297 -3.27 16.24 10.39
N LEU A 298 -3.55 15.17 9.65
CA LEU A 298 -4.85 14.53 9.62
C LEU A 298 -4.95 13.49 10.75
N GLN A 299 -6.08 13.48 11.43
CA GLN A 299 -6.43 12.45 12.40
C GLN A 299 -7.83 11.92 12.11
N TYR A 300 -8.03 10.64 12.42
CA TYR A 300 -9.25 9.92 12.07
C TYR A 300 -9.98 9.40 13.30
N SER A 301 -11.31 9.49 13.26
CA SER A 301 -12.23 8.93 14.26
C SER A 301 -13.38 8.19 13.58
N ILE A 302 -14.13 7.39 14.35
CA ILE A 302 -15.23 6.59 13.83
C ILE A 302 -16.48 6.74 14.70
N LEU A 303 -17.60 7.00 14.03
CA LEU A 303 -18.93 7.05 14.62
C LEU A 303 -19.76 5.88 14.13
N MET A 304 -20.51 5.26 15.03
CA MET A 304 -21.58 4.33 14.66
C MET A 304 -22.92 5.03 14.70
N ASN A 305 -23.62 5.05 13.57
CA ASN A 305 -24.98 5.53 13.41
C ASN A 305 -25.97 4.36 13.39
N ARG A 306 -27.08 4.49 14.10
CA ARG A 306 -28.21 3.54 14.09
C ARG A 306 -29.46 4.26 13.64
N PHE A 307 -30.00 3.85 12.50
CA PHE A 307 -31.21 4.46 11.93
C PHE A 307 -32.45 3.66 12.35
N LYS A 308 -33.47 4.35 12.86
CA LYS A 308 -34.71 3.73 13.37
C LYS A 308 -35.89 3.99 12.45
N SER A 309 -36.88 3.10 12.49
CA SER A 309 -38.08 3.14 11.64
C SER A 309 -39.01 4.32 11.90
N ASN A 310 -38.89 4.97 13.06
CA ASN A 310 -39.64 6.16 13.41
C ASN A 310 -38.98 7.47 12.96
N GLY A 311 -37.98 7.41 12.07
CA GLY A 311 -37.24 8.59 11.60
C GLY A 311 -36.21 9.13 12.59
N TYR A 312 -35.94 8.41 13.68
CA TYR A 312 -34.90 8.77 14.65
C TYR A 312 -33.57 8.08 14.31
N TYR A 313 -32.44 8.73 14.58
CA TYR A 313 -31.12 8.10 14.54
C TYR A 313 -30.36 8.34 15.85
N GLU A 314 -29.47 7.42 16.17
CA GLU A 314 -28.51 7.52 17.28
C GLU A 314 -27.10 7.42 16.73
N SER A 315 -26.19 8.25 17.23
CA SER A 315 -24.78 8.26 16.87
C SER A 315 -23.94 8.12 18.12
N GLN A 316 -22.90 7.29 18.04
CA GLN A 316 -22.01 7.01 19.16
C GLN A 316 -20.56 6.89 18.69
N SER A 317 -19.65 7.53 19.41
CA SER A 317 -18.21 7.35 19.20
C SER A 317 -17.79 5.93 19.57
N ILE A 318 -16.88 5.37 18.79
CA ILE A 318 -16.27 4.07 19.06
C ILE A 318 -14.77 4.27 19.19
N ASP A 319 -14.21 3.77 20.30
CA ASP A 319 -12.77 3.60 20.40
C ASP A 319 -12.36 2.48 19.43
N TYR A 320 -11.61 2.84 18.41
CA TYR A 320 -11.14 1.91 17.38
C TYR A 320 -10.36 0.72 17.97
N LYS A 321 -9.48 0.95 18.95
CA LYS A 321 -8.56 -0.06 19.49
C LYS A 321 -9.28 -1.04 20.42
N THR A 322 -10.11 -0.52 21.32
CA THR A 322 -10.84 -1.36 22.28
C THR A 322 -12.16 -1.86 21.72
N GLN A 323 -12.63 -1.29 20.61
CA GLN A 323 -13.97 -1.45 20.03
C GLN A 323 -15.08 -1.16 21.03
N SER A 324 -14.76 -0.46 22.11
CA SER A 324 -15.71 -0.08 23.14
C SER A 324 -16.40 1.21 22.75
N LYS A 325 -17.58 1.39 23.33
CA LYS A 325 -18.37 2.61 23.14
C LYS A 325 -17.78 3.69 24.03
N ASP A 326 -17.48 4.82 23.43
CA ASP A 326 -17.02 6.00 24.14
C ASP A 326 -18.22 6.83 24.65
N ASP A 327 -17.95 7.79 25.53
CA ASP A 327 -18.93 8.60 26.25
C ASP A 327 -19.67 9.59 25.34
N PHE A 328 -19.13 9.89 24.15
CA PHE A 328 -19.82 10.76 23.19
C PHE A 328 -21.02 10.06 22.54
N PHE A 329 -22.20 10.65 22.77
CA PHE A 329 -23.47 10.20 22.23
C PHE A 329 -24.34 11.37 21.78
N THR A 330 -24.88 11.28 20.57
CA THR A 330 -25.82 12.25 20.01
C THR A 330 -26.92 11.53 19.24
N GLY A 331 -28.01 12.23 18.94
CA GLY A 331 -29.12 11.64 18.21
C GLY A 331 -30.14 12.66 17.77
N GLY A 332 -31.01 12.26 16.86
CA GLY A 332 -32.04 13.16 16.36
C GLY A 332 -32.87 12.59 15.22
N GLN A 333 -33.39 13.48 14.39
CA GLN A 333 -34.27 13.08 13.28
C GLN A 333 -33.46 12.93 12.00
N TRP A 334 -33.75 11.91 11.20
CA TRP A 334 -33.20 11.76 9.86
C TRP A 334 -34.32 11.70 8.82
N ARG A 335 -34.01 12.17 7.61
CA ARG A 335 -34.90 12.09 6.44
C ARG A 335 -34.10 12.17 5.15
N VAL A 336 -34.71 11.73 4.06
CA VAL A 336 -34.18 11.86 2.71
C VAL A 336 -35.01 12.90 1.94
N ILE A 337 -34.33 13.77 1.21
CA ILE A 337 -34.95 14.66 0.23
C ILE A 337 -34.27 14.48 -1.13
N GLN A 338 -34.90 14.95 -2.20
CA GLN A 338 -34.25 15.06 -3.51
C GLN A 338 -33.82 16.50 -3.76
N ASP A 339 -32.64 16.68 -4.33
CA ASP A 339 -32.18 17.98 -4.82
C ASP A 339 -32.79 18.31 -6.20
N GLU A 340 -32.40 19.46 -6.76
CA GLU A 340 -32.89 19.91 -8.07
C GLU A 340 -32.37 19.07 -9.25
N PHE A 341 -31.33 18.26 -9.02
CA PHE A 341 -30.75 17.33 -9.99
C PHE A 341 -31.35 15.91 -9.87
N GLY A 342 -32.24 15.69 -8.90
CA GLY A 342 -32.86 14.39 -8.61
C GLY A 342 -31.98 13.47 -7.76
N ASN A 343 -30.85 13.95 -7.24
CA ASN A 343 -30.00 13.19 -6.32
C ASN A 343 -30.63 13.13 -4.93
N GLU A 344 -30.54 11.97 -4.29
CA GLU A 344 -30.99 11.82 -2.91
C GLU A 344 -29.98 12.42 -1.93
N LEU A 345 -30.49 13.22 -1.00
CA LEU A 345 -29.75 13.88 0.05
C LEU A 345 -30.24 13.42 1.43
N LEU A 346 -29.37 12.75 2.18
CA LEU A 346 -29.62 12.41 3.57
C LEU A 346 -29.45 13.65 4.46
N ILE A 347 -30.45 13.93 5.29
CA ILE A 347 -30.42 14.99 6.30
C ILE A 347 -30.55 14.35 7.68
N GLN A 348 -29.60 14.65 8.57
CA GLN A 348 -29.61 14.31 9.98
C GLN A 348 -29.62 15.60 10.82
N GLN A 349 -30.62 15.73 11.69
CA GLN A 349 -30.82 16.90 12.54
C GLN A 349 -30.73 16.48 14.00
N GLU A 350 -29.68 16.92 14.69
CA GLU A 350 -29.50 16.63 16.12
C GLU A 350 -30.58 17.30 16.96
N SER A 351 -31.02 16.57 17.99
CA SER A 351 -32.04 17.03 18.95
C SER A 351 -31.44 17.61 20.24
N SER A 352 -30.14 17.40 20.46
CA SER A 352 -29.38 17.82 21.64
C SER A 352 -28.03 18.44 21.23
N GLU A 353 -27.31 19.02 22.20
CA GLU A 353 -26.04 19.74 22.02
C GLU A 353 -26.12 21.01 21.14
N ASP A 354 -25.55 20.99 19.93
CA ASP A 354 -25.43 22.12 19.01
C ASP A 354 -26.58 22.19 17.99
N GLN A 355 -27.49 21.21 18.01
CA GLN A 355 -28.58 21.07 17.04
C GLN A 355 -28.07 21.13 15.60
N LYS A 356 -26.87 20.60 15.35
CA LYS A 356 -26.27 20.62 14.03
C LYS A 356 -27.07 19.77 13.05
N LYS A 357 -27.28 20.36 11.88
CA LYS A 357 -27.91 19.73 10.72
C LYS A 357 -26.85 19.26 9.75
N ARG A 358 -26.65 17.95 9.64
CA ARG A 358 -25.73 17.31 8.71
C ARG A 358 -26.47 16.92 7.43
N HIS A 359 -25.83 17.20 6.31
CA HIS A 359 -26.30 16.86 4.97
C HIS A 359 -25.26 15.96 4.31
N ARG A 360 -25.69 14.92 3.60
CA ARG A 360 -24.79 13.97 2.94
C ARG A 360 -25.37 13.42 1.64
N TYR A 361 -24.68 13.66 0.54
CA TYR A 361 -24.83 12.88 -0.69
C TYR A 361 -24.01 11.59 -0.55
N ILE A 362 -24.52 10.46 -1.03
CA ILE A 362 -23.71 9.24 -1.22
C ILE A 362 -23.13 9.34 -2.63
N ASN A 363 -21.94 9.93 -2.77
CA ASN A 363 -21.37 10.23 -4.08
C ASN A 363 -20.86 8.99 -4.82
N ARG A 364 -20.19 8.08 -4.11
CA ARG A 364 -19.76 6.80 -4.69
C ARG A 364 -20.07 5.63 -3.78
N LYS A 365 -20.29 4.48 -4.42
CA LYS A 365 -20.25 3.16 -3.79
C LYS A 365 -19.04 2.42 -4.35
N ILE A 366 -18.12 2.05 -3.46
CA ILE A 366 -16.92 1.27 -3.74
C ILE A 366 -17.05 -0.03 -2.95
N GLY A 367 -17.60 -1.08 -3.58
CA GLY A 367 -17.94 -2.32 -2.89
C GLY A 367 -18.84 -2.09 -1.66
N ASP A 368 -18.30 -2.39 -0.48
CA ASP A 368 -18.97 -2.18 0.82
C ASP A 368 -18.77 -0.77 1.39
N VAL A 369 -17.89 0.05 0.80
CA VAL A 369 -17.54 1.39 1.27
C VAL A 369 -18.32 2.45 0.49
N LEU A 370 -18.82 3.44 1.20
CA LEU A 370 -19.51 4.59 0.65
C LEU A 370 -18.64 5.83 0.79
N VAL A 371 -18.46 6.54 -0.31
CA VAL A 371 -17.85 7.86 -0.32
C VAL A 371 -18.97 8.89 -0.33
N GLY A 372 -19.11 9.64 0.75
CA GLY A 372 -20.14 10.66 0.90
C GLY A 372 -19.57 12.08 0.84
N ILE A 373 -20.25 12.99 0.13
CA ILE A 373 -19.98 14.44 0.20
C ILE A 373 -20.90 15.02 1.27
N SER A 374 -20.31 15.55 2.33
CA SER A 374 -21.05 16.00 3.52
C SER A 374 -20.73 17.42 3.92
N TRP A 375 -21.72 18.14 4.43
CA TRP A 375 -21.55 19.43 5.09
C TRP A 375 -22.51 19.55 6.27
N SER A 376 -22.31 20.57 7.10
CA SER A 376 -23.12 20.80 8.29
C SER A 376 -23.59 22.25 8.38
N GLN A 377 -24.72 22.46 9.07
CA GLN A 377 -25.28 23.76 9.36
C GLN A 377 -25.66 23.85 10.84
N ASP A 378 -25.21 24.91 11.50
CA ASP A 378 -25.53 25.23 12.89
C ASP A 378 -25.59 26.75 13.09
N ASN A 379 -25.63 27.21 14.34
CA ASN A 379 -25.67 28.64 14.67
C ASN A 379 -24.41 29.41 14.26
N GLY A 380 -23.28 28.72 14.03
CA GLY A 380 -22.02 29.26 13.54
C GLY A 380 -21.95 29.41 12.02
N GLY A 381 -22.88 28.81 11.27
CA GLY A 381 -22.98 28.95 9.82
C GLY A 381 -23.09 27.61 9.10
N THR A 382 -22.71 27.60 7.81
CA THR A 382 -22.62 26.40 6.98
C THR A 382 -21.16 26.05 6.76
N SER A 383 -20.76 24.81 7.08
CA SER A 383 -19.42 24.32 6.80
C SER A 383 -19.20 24.13 5.31
N LEU A 384 -17.94 24.09 4.88
CA LEU A 384 -17.61 23.60 3.55
C LEU A 384 -18.00 22.12 3.41
N PRO A 385 -18.29 21.65 2.20
CA PRO A 385 -18.44 20.23 1.92
C PRO A 385 -17.11 19.53 2.15
N ASN A 386 -17.12 18.27 2.56
CA ASN A 386 -15.94 17.41 2.63
C ASN A 386 -16.35 15.99 2.29
N TYR A 387 -15.39 15.18 1.84
CA TYR A 387 -15.63 13.75 1.70
C TYR A 387 -15.61 13.04 3.05
N SER A 388 -16.27 11.89 3.10
CA SER A 388 -16.29 10.99 4.25
C SER A 388 -16.48 9.56 3.77
N LEU A 389 -15.97 8.58 4.54
CA LEU A 389 -16.23 7.17 4.29
C LEU A 389 -17.26 6.63 5.27
N SER A 390 -18.12 5.73 4.80
CA SER A 390 -19.01 4.97 5.67
C SER A 390 -19.30 3.58 5.11
N SER A 391 -19.64 2.63 5.97
CA SER A 391 -20.06 1.28 5.59
C SER A 391 -20.98 0.69 6.65
N ASP A 392 -21.87 -0.22 6.28
CA ASP A 392 -22.56 -1.12 7.22
C ASP A 392 -21.71 -2.36 7.59
N ASN A 393 -20.59 -2.57 6.89
CA ASN A 393 -19.60 -3.58 7.20
C ASN A 393 -18.56 -3.03 8.18
N LYS A 394 -18.76 -3.33 9.48
CA LYS A 394 -17.85 -2.92 10.55
C LYS A 394 -16.39 -3.29 10.27
N GLN A 395 -16.15 -4.52 9.81
CA GLN A 395 -14.78 -5.02 9.68
C GLN A 395 -14.01 -4.27 8.60
N VAL A 396 -14.66 -3.99 7.46
CA VAL A 396 -14.06 -3.20 6.38
C VAL A 396 -13.62 -1.81 6.86
N MET A 397 -14.44 -1.13 7.67
CA MET A 397 -14.07 0.17 8.22
C MET A 397 -12.92 0.06 9.22
N LEU A 398 -12.89 -1.00 10.04
CA LEU A 398 -11.78 -1.22 10.96
C LEU A 398 -10.47 -1.50 10.20
N ASP A 399 -10.50 -2.31 9.15
CA ASP A 399 -9.30 -2.64 8.36
C ASP A 399 -8.72 -1.40 7.66
N ILE A 400 -9.58 -0.50 7.17
CA ILE A 400 -9.14 0.80 6.62
C ILE A 400 -8.48 1.65 7.72
N MET A 401 -9.09 1.70 8.91
CA MET A 401 -8.60 2.53 10.02
C MET A 401 -7.29 2.05 10.65
N ASP A 402 -6.98 0.75 10.61
CA ASP A 402 -5.74 0.20 11.20
C ASP A 402 -4.48 0.84 10.61
N ASN A 403 -4.61 1.40 9.41
CA ASN A 403 -3.54 2.00 8.64
C ASN A 403 -3.46 3.53 8.76
N LEU A 404 -4.28 4.14 9.62
CA LEU A 404 -4.44 5.60 9.71
C LEU A 404 -4.04 6.18 11.08
N PRO A 405 -3.57 7.44 11.13
CA PRO A 405 -3.33 8.15 12.37
C PRO A 405 -4.65 8.42 13.09
N LEU A 406 -4.85 7.77 14.23
CA LEU A 406 -6.06 7.93 15.03
C LEU A 406 -5.94 9.15 15.96
N ILE A 407 -7.06 9.82 16.23
CA ILE A 407 -7.15 10.76 17.35
C ILE A 407 -6.76 9.99 18.62
N GLN A 408 -5.68 10.40 19.27
CA GLN A 408 -5.32 9.90 20.60
C GLN A 408 -6.03 10.79 21.61
N GLU A 409 -6.90 10.19 22.43
CA GLU A 409 -7.46 10.85 23.62
C GLU A 409 -6.39 11.15 24.67
#